data_AF-A0A7V7VJ19-F1
#
_entry.id   AF-A0A7V7VJ19-F1
#
_cell.length_a   1.000
_cell.length_b   1.000
_cell.length_c   1.000
_cell.angle_alpha   90.00
_cell.angle_beta   90.00
_cell.angle_gamma   90.00
#
_symmetry.space_group_name_H-M   'P 1'
#
loop_
_entity.id
_entity.type
_entity.pdbx_description
1 polymer ?
#
loop_
_entity_poly.entity_id
_entity_poly.type
_entity_poly.pdbx_seq_one_letter_code
_entity_poly.pdbx_strand_id
1 'polypeptide(L)'
;MQNPFVWGLLLGLLIAGFLWKSGFTARRHATAQMRRVQGELRELQGHLNTQLKINASGNEVLHTELESLRRQNENLRVNLAALQQKPGRAEQRLLQIHETAIRALREQAPGFAAAWEKAFRQAEIELAATDSGLKKLIRRVIPGLGHSTASPTQSSIVVTGEQDQ
;
A
#
# COMPACT_ATOMS: atom_id res chain seq x y z
N MET A 1 -89.67 32.50 -30.83
CA MET A 1 -88.92 32.91 -29.63
C MET A 1 -87.55 32.24 -29.63
N GLN A 2 -86.61 32.73 -30.46
CA GLN A 2 -85.20 32.34 -30.36
C GLN A 2 -84.54 33.37 -29.44
N ASN A 3 -84.04 32.93 -28.29
CA ASN A 3 -83.38 33.80 -27.31
C ASN A 3 -81.88 33.87 -27.64
N PRO A 4 -81.39 34.94 -28.31
CA PRO A 4 -79.98 35.08 -28.70
C PRO A 4 -79.02 35.02 -27.51
N PHE A 5 -79.50 35.38 -26.32
CA PHE A 5 -78.76 35.29 -25.06
C PHE A 5 -78.35 33.85 -24.68
N VAL A 6 -79.25 32.87 -24.87
CA VAL A 6 -78.97 31.47 -24.51
C VAL A 6 -77.88 30.89 -25.42
N TRP A 7 -77.89 31.28 -26.70
CA TRP A 7 -76.85 30.90 -27.66
C TRP A 7 -75.49 31.51 -27.32
N GLY A 8 -75.45 32.78 -26.89
CA GLY A 8 -74.23 33.43 -26.42
C GLY A 8 -73.66 32.78 -25.14
N LEU A 9 -74.52 32.43 -24.19
CA LEU A 9 -74.13 31.73 -22.96
C LEU A 9 -73.54 30.34 -23.26
N LEU A 10 -74.18 29.58 -24.15
CA LEU A 10 -73.70 28.24 -24.54
C LEU A 10 -72.35 28.33 -25.23
N LEU A 11 -72.16 29.29 -26.14
CA LEU A 11 -70.88 29.50 -26.83
C LEU A 11 -69.76 29.90 -25.86
N GLY A 12 -70.04 30.81 -24.91
CA GLY A 12 -69.10 31.20 -23.88
C GLY A 12 -68.71 30.05 -22.94
N LEU A 13 -69.68 29.22 -22.55
CA LEU A 13 -69.45 28.03 -21.72
C LEU A 13 -68.58 27.00 -22.44
N LEU A 14 -68.78 26.81 -23.75
CA LEU A 14 -67.99 25.88 -24.55
C LEU A 14 -66.52 26.33 -24.63
N ILE A 15 -66.28 27.62 -24.88
CA ILE A 15 -64.93 28.20 -24.91
C ILE A 15 -64.26 28.11 -23.53
N ALA A 16 -64.99 28.42 -22.45
CA ALA A 16 -64.49 28.30 -21.09
C ALA A 16 -64.13 26.85 -20.73
N GLY A 17 -64.97 25.88 -21.11
CA GLY A 17 -64.69 24.46 -20.92
C GLY A 17 -63.46 23.98 -21.69
N PHE A 18 -63.28 24.46 -22.93
CA PHE A 18 -62.12 24.14 -23.75
C PHE A 18 -60.81 24.70 -23.16
N LEU A 19 -60.82 25.96 -22.71
CA LEU A 19 -59.69 26.61 -22.03
C LEU A 19 -59.36 25.94 -20.68
N TRP A 20 -60.38 25.51 -19.93
CA TRP A 20 -60.17 24.76 -18.71
C TRP A 20 -59.50 23.42 -19.01
N LYS A 21 -60.03 22.66 -19.98
CA LYS A 21 -59.49 21.36 -20.33
C LYS A 21 -58.04 21.47 -20.80
N SER A 22 -57.72 22.44 -21.66
CA SER A 22 -56.36 22.66 -22.16
C SER A 22 -55.39 23.14 -21.06
N GLY A 23 -55.84 24.04 -20.17
CA GLY A 23 -55.04 24.47 -19.02
C GLY A 23 -54.81 23.34 -18.02
N PHE A 24 -55.80 22.49 -17.81
CA PHE A 24 -55.71 21.35 -16.89
C PHE A 24 -54.81 20.24 -17.43
N THR A 25 -54.86 19.93 -18.74
CA THR A 25 -53.95 18.97 -19.36
C THR A 25 -52.51 19.48 -19.35
N ALA A 26 -52.27 20.74 -19.71
CA ALA A 26 -50.93 21.34 -19.68
C ALA A 26 -50.32 21.31 -18.27
N ARG A 27 -51.11 21.66 -17.23
CA ARG A 27 -50.68 21.56 -15.83
C ARG A 27 -50.38 20.12 -15.41
N ARG A 28 -51.17 19.14 -15.86
CA ARG A 28 -50.91 17.70 -15.58
C ARG A 28 -49.63 17.20 -16.25
N HIS A 29 -49.36 17.58 -17.50
CA HIS A 29 -48.12 17.19 -18.17
C HIS A 29 -46.89 17.83 -17.52
N ALA A 30 -46.95 19.11 -17.15
CA ALA A 30 -45.84 19.79 -16.47
C ALA A 30 -45.53 19.15 -15.10
N THR A 31 -46.56 18.84 -14.32
CA THR A 31 -46.40 18.17 -13.01
C THR A 31 -45.89 16.72 -13.14
N ALA A 32 -46.27 16.00 -14.19
CA ALA A 32 -45.74 14.66 -14.48
C ALA A 32 -44.24 14.70 -14.81
N GLN A 33 -43.79 15.67 -15.62
CA GLN A 33 -42.38 15.85 -15.94
C GLN A 33 -41.55 16.24 -14.72
N MET A 34 -42.06 17.16 -13.89
CA MET A 34 -41.41 17.53 -12.62
C MET A 34 -41.23 16.32 -11.70
N ARG A 35 -42.24 15.44 -11.62
CA ARG A 35 -42.16 14.22 -10.80
C ARG A 35 -41.14 13.22 -11.34
N ARG A 36 -41.02 13.09 -12.66
CA ARG A 36 -40.05 12.20 -13.30
C ARG A 36 -38.61 12.65 -13.02
N VAL A 37 -38.33 13.93 -13.24
CA VAL A 37 -37.00 14.53 -12.99
C VAL A 37 -36.64 14.46 -11.50
N GLN A 38 -37.60 14.69 -10.60
CA GLN A 38 -37.36 14.52 -9.16
C GLN A 38 -37.08 13.05 -8.77
N GLY A 39 -37.70 12.10 -9.47
CA GLY A 39 -37.40 10.67 -9.31
C GLY A 39 -35.98 10.33 -9.71
N GLU A 40 -35.55 10.80 -10.88
CA GLU A 40 -34.18 10.62 -11.39
C GLU A 40 -33.15 11.27 -10.45
N LEU A 41 -33.40 12.49 -9.97
CA LEU A 41 -32.53 13.15 -8.99
C LEU A 41 -32.39 12.36 -7.68
N ARG A 42 -33.49 11.80 -7.17
CA ARG A 42 -33.46 10.95 -5.96
C ARG A 42 -32.68 9.66 -6.18
N GLU A 43 -32.82 9.05 -7.35
CA GLU A 43 -32.10 7.84 -7.73
C GLU A 43 -30.60 8.10 -7.86
N LEU A 44 -30.21 9.19 -8.53
CA LEU A 44 -28.81 9.63 -8.63
C LEU A 44 -28.22 9.96 -7.25
N GLN A 45 -28.97 10.68 -6.41
CA GLN A 45 -28.55 10.99 -5.04
C GLN A 45 -28.40 9.70 -4.20
N GLY A 46 -29.26 8.71 -4.39
CA GLY A 46 -29.17 7.40 -3.76
C GLY A 46 -27.93 6.62 -4.21
N HIS A 47 -27.61 6.65 -5.51
CA HIS A 47 -26.42 6.00 -6.04
C HIS A 47 -25.13 6.65 -5.53
N LEU A 48 -25.07 7.99 -5.49
CA LEU A 48 -23.94 8.73 -4.92
C LEU A 48 -23.74 8.44 -3.44
N ASN A 49 -24.80 8.48 -2.64
CA ASN A 49 -24.71 8.18 -1.21
C ASN A 49 -24.19 6.75 -0.98
N THR A 50 -24.68 5.80 -1.79
CA THR A 50 -24.22 4.41 -1.73
C THR A 50 -22.75 4.27 -2.13
N GLN A 51 -22.32 4.92 -3.22
CA GLN A 51 -20.91 4.91 -3.64
C GLN A 51 -20.00 5.58 -2.60
N LEU A 52 -20.40 6.71 -2.03
CA LEU A 52 -19.66 7.38 -0.97
C LEU A 52 -19.55 6.49 0.27
N LYS A 53 -20.65 5.82 0.65
CA LYS A 53 -20.65 4.90 1.79
C LYS A 53 -19.75 3.68 1.53
N ILE A 54 -19.77 3.12 0.33
CA ILE A 54 -18.91 1.99 -0.07
C ILE A 54 -17.44 2.44 -0.09
N ASN A 55 -17.14 3.59 -0.68
CA ASN A 55 -15.78 4.12 -0.76
C ASN A 55 -15.23 4.47 0.63
N ALA A 56 -16.02 5.14 1.47
CA ALA A 56 -15.64 5.43 2.84
C ALA A 56 -15.43 4.14 3.67
N SER A 57 -16.32 3.15 3.53
CA SER A 57 -16.17 1.84 4.18
C SER A 57 -14.94 1.09 3.69
N GLY A 58 -14.65 1.11 2.39
CA GLY A 58 -13.45 0.48 1.83
C GLY A 58 -12.17 1.18 2.29
N ASN A 59 -12.19 2.51 2.33
CA ASN A 59 -11.07 3.30 2.82
C ASN A 59 -10.78 3.05 4.31
N GLU A 60 -11.83 2.92 5.14
CA GLU A 60 -11.68 2.55 6.56
C GLU A 60 -11.06 1.16 6.73
N VAL A 61 -11.48 0.17 5.94
CA VAL A 61 -10.87 -1.17 5.93
C VAL A 61 -9.39 -1.09 5.53
N LEU A 62 -9.05 -0.33 4.50
CA LEU A 62 -7.65 -0.13 4.11
C LEU A 62 -6.82 0.56 5.20
N HIS A 63 -7.39 1.57 5.88
CA HIS A 63 -6.71 2.24 6.99
C HIS A 63 -6.48 1.31 8.18
N THR A 64 -7.48 0.51 8.57
CA THR A 64 -7.35 -0.47 9.65
C THR A 64 -6.35 -1.57 9.31
N GLU A 65 -6.33 -2.07 8.08
CA GLU A 65 -5.33 -3.03 7.62
C GLU A 65 -3.92 -2.44 7.67
N LEU A 66 -3.72 -1.22 7.14
CA LEU A 66 -2.42 -0.52 7.21
C LEU A 66 -1.95 -0.33 8.65
N GLU A 67 -2.84 0.05 9.56
CA GLU A 67 -2.50 0.21 10.97
C GLU A 67 -2.15 -1.14 11.60
N SER A 68 -2.89 -2.20 11.29
CA SER A 68 -2.60 -3.55 11.77
C SER A 68 -1.24 -4.06 11.26
N LEU A 69 -0.90 -3.79 9.99
CA LEU A 69 0.38 -4.16 9.40
C LEU A 69 1.53 -3.38 10.03
N ARG A 70 1.36 -2.07 10.26
CA ARG A 70 2.35 -1.25 10.96
C ARG A 70 2.60 -1.75 12.38
N ARG A 71 1.54 -2.08 13.12
CA ARG A 71 1.64 -2.66 14.47
C ARG A 71 2.37 -4.00 14.45
N GLN A 72 2.02 -4.88 13.52
CA GLN A 72 2.71 -6.17 13.36
C GLN A 72 4.18 -5.98 13.00
N ASN A 73 4.49 -5.05 12.09
CA ASN A 73 5.85 -4.76 11.69
C ASN A 73 6.69 -4.25 12.88
N GLU A 74 6.16 -3.31 13.67
CA GLU A 74 6.86 -2.81 14.84
C GLU A 74 6.99 -3.89 15.92
N ASN A 75 5.97 -4.73 16.12
CA ASN A 75 6.05 -5.85 17.05
C ASN A 75 7.13 -6.86 16.61
N LEU A 76 7.18 -7.21 15.32
CA LEU A 76 8.25 -8.04 14.77
C LEU A 76 9.62 -7.38 14.92
N ARG A 77 9.73 -6.07 14.70
CA ARG A 77 10.99 -5.33 14.87
C ARG A 77 11.46 -5.35 16.32
N VAL A 78 10.55 -5.13 17.27
CA VAL A 78 10.83 -5.20 18.72
C VAL A 78 11.18 -6.63 19.13
N ASN A 79 10.46 -7.65 18.63
CA ASN A 79 10.78 -9.05 18.92
C ASN A 79 12.13 -9.47 18.34
N LEU A 80 12.45 -9.05 17.12
CA LEU A 80 13.76 -9.28 16.51
C LEU A 80 14.87 -8.62 17.35
N ALA A 81 14.67 -7.35 17.74
CA ALA A 81 15.62 -6.65 18.60
C ALA A 81 15.74 -7.30 19.99
N ALA A 82 14.64 -7.78 20.56
CA ALA A 82 14.63 -8.49 21.83
C ALA A 82 15.33 -9.86 21.74
N LEU A 83 15.15 -10.59 20.65
CA LEU A 83 15.86 -11.84 20.35
C LEU A 83 17.37 -11.58 20.17
N GLN A 84 17.75 -10.49 19.50
CA GLN A 84 19.16 -10.11 19.33
C GLN A 84 19.81 -9.65 20.63
N GLN A 85 19.09 -8.93 21.50
CA GLN A 85 19.62 -8.46 22.79
C GLN A 85 19.62 -9.53 23.88
N LYS A 86 18.85 -10.61 23.71
CA LYS A 86 18.87 -11.78 24.57
C LYS A 86 19.39 -12.99 23.78
N PRO A 87 20.69 -13.06 23.41
CA PRO A 87 21.29 -14.36 23.16
C PRO A 87 20.96 -15.19 24.41
N GLY A 88 20.17 -16.25 24.22
CA GLY A 88 19.42 -16.83 25.34
C GLY A 88 20.34 -17.15 26.51
N ARG A 89 19.85 -17.11 27.77
CA ARG A 89 20.67 -17.57 28.91
C ARG A 89 21.26 -18.97 28.68
N ALA A 90 20.58 -19.78 27.87
CA ALA A 90 21.07 -21.07 27.39
C ALA A 90 22.32 -20.94 26.50
N GLU A 91 22.36 -20.01 25.54
CA GLU A 91 23.53 -19.77 24.67
C GLU A 91 24.71 -19.23 25.46
N GLN A 92 24.48 -18.28 26.37
CA GLN A 92 25.53 -17.77 27.25
C GLN A 92 26.11 -18.86 28.15
N ARG A 93 25.25 -19.72 28.73
CA ARG A 93 25.69 -20.86 29.53
C ARG A 93 26.46 -21.87 28.68
N LEU A 94 26.01 -22.14 27.45
CA LEU A 94 26.69 -23.04 26.52
C LEU A 94 28.08 -22.51 26.15
N LEU A 95 28.20 -21.21 25.87
CA LEU A 95 29.49 -20.55 25.62
C LEU A 95 30.44 -20.69 26.81
N GLN A 96 29.95 -20.46 28.03
CA GLN A 96 30.76 -20.64 29.25
C GLN A 96 31.22 -22.09 29.43
N ILE A 97 30.36 -23.06 29.15
CA ILE A 97 30.71 -24.49 29.20
C ILE A 97 31.78 -24.81 28.16
N HIS A 98 31.62 -24.32 26.92
CA HIS A 98 32.62 -24.52 25.87
C HIS A 98 33.97 -23.88 26.21
N GLU A 99 33.98 -22.65 26.71
CA GLU A 99 35.22 -21.96 27.13
C GLU A 99 35.94 -22.73 28.23
N THR A 100 35.19 -23.22 29.24
CA THR A 100 35.74 -24.02 30.33
C THR A 100 36.31 -25.35 29.82
N ALA A 101 35.59 -26.03 28.91
CA ALA A 101 36.04 -27.28 28.31
C ALA A 101 37.30 -27.08 27.44
N ILE A 102 37.35 -26.02 26.63
CA ILE A 102 38.52 -25.68 25.81
C ILE A 102 39.74 -25.40 26.70
N ARG A 103 39.54 -24.66 27.80
CA ARG A 103 40.62 -24.39 28.76
C ARG A 103 41.17 -25.68 29.37
N ALA A 104 40.29 -26.59 29.79
CA ALA A 104 40.68 -27.90 30.31
C ALA A 104 41.43 -28.75 29.26
N LEU A 105 40.97 -28.77 28.01
CA LEU A 105 41.66 -29.48 26.92
C LEU A 105 43.05 -28.91 26.65
N ARG A 106 43.20 -27.58 26.73
CA ARG A 106 44.49 -26.91 26.49
C ARG A 106 45.52 -27.24 27.57
N GLU A 107 45.08 -27.47 28.80
CA GLU A 107 45.95 -27.88 29.91
C GLU A 107 46.36 -29.36 29.80
N GLN A 108 45.51 -30.21 29.21
CA GLN A 108 45.73 -31.66 29.13
C GLN A 108 46.45 -32.12 27.84
N ALA A 109 46.39 -31.36 26.75
CA ALA A 109 46.88 -31.81 25.44
C ALA A 109 47.94 -30.85 24.84
N PRO A 110 49.22 -31.27 24.72
CA PRO A 110 50.24 -30.49 24.03
C PRO A 110 49.93 -30.38 22.54
N GLY A 111 49.98 -29.16 21.98
CA GLY A 111 49.69 -28.89 20.57
C GLY A 111 48.21 -28.65 20.23
N PHE A 112 47.27 -28.91 21.15
CA PHE A 112 45.84 -28.65 20.94
C PHE A 112 45.55 -27.19 20.63
N ALA A 113 46.22 -26.26 21.32
CA ALA A 113 46.02 -24.82 21.13
C ALA A 113 46.21 -24.37 19.67
N ALA A 114 47.28 -24.84 19.03
CA ALA A 114 47.60 -24.45 17.65
C ALA A 114 46.64 -25.07 16.62
N ALA A 115 46.23 -26.33 16.83
CA ALA A 115 45.25 -27.00 15.98
C ALA A 115 43.86 -26.36 16.13
N TRP A 116 43.46 -26.01 17.35
CA TRP A 116 42.20 -25.33 17.64
C TRP A 116 42.17 -23.93 17.03
N GLU A 117 43.22 -23.13 17.17
CA GLU A 117 43.27 -21.77 16.59
C GLU A 117 43.20 -21.82 15.06
N LYS A 118 43.87 -22.80 14.43
CA LYS A 118 43.77 -23.03 12.97
C LYS A 118 42.35 -23.41 12.56
N ALA A 119 41.70 -24.32 13.29
CA ALA A 119 40.32 -24.74 13.01
C ALA A 119 39.34 -23.58 13.21
N PHE A 120 39.55 -22.74 14.23
CA PHE A 120 38.72 -21.57 14.50
C PHE A 120 38.80 -20.55 13.35
N ARG A 121 40.01 -20.20 12.89
CA ARG A 121 40.19 -19.29 11.74
C ARG A 121 39.58 -19.86 10.45
N GLN A 122 39.68 -21.17 10.24
CA GLN A 122 39.06 -21.82 9.09
C GLN A 122 37.52 -21.72 9.15
N ALA A 123 36.93 -21.92 10.34
CA ALA A 123 35.49 -21.77 10.55
C ALA A 123 35.02 -20.33 10.34
N GLU A 124 35.79 -19.32 10.77
CA GLU A 124 35.48 -17.90 10.49
C GLU A 124 35.44 -17.60 8.98
N ILE A 125 36.38 -18.15 8.22
CA ILE A 125 36.44 -17.99 6.76
C ILE A 125 35.22 -18.64 6.09
N GLU A 126 34.84 -19.85 6.50
CA GLU A 126 33.68 -20.56 5.97
C GLU A 126 32.36 -19.86 6.30
N LEU A 127 32.25 -19.30 7.51
CA LEU A 127 31.08 -18.52 7.92
C LEU A 127 30.96 -17.22 7.10
N ALA A 128 32.06 -16.49 6.93
CA ALA A 128 32.09 -15.28 6.11
C ALA A 128 31.76 -15.57 4.62
N ALA A 129 32.21 -16.71 4.10
CA ALA A 129 31.87 -17.17 2.76
C ALA A 129 30.36 -17.49 2.62
N THR A 130 29.76 -18.09 3.65
CA THR A 130 28.33 -18.43 3.69
C THR A 130 27.45 -17.18 3.72
N ASP A 131 27.78 -16.19 4.56
CA ASP A 131 27.07 -14.91 4.62
C ASP A 131 27.16 -14.14 3.29
N SER A 132 28.31 -14.19 2.63
CA SER A 132 28.51 -13.60 1.29
C SER A 132 27.68 -14.30 0.22
N GLY A 133 27.56 -15.63 0.29
CA GLY A 133 26.73 -16.44 -0.61
C GLY A 133 25.25 -16.13 -0.49
N LEU A 134 24.74 -16.01 0.74
CA LEU A 134 23.36 -15.62 1.01
C LEU A 134 23.07 -14.18 0.57
N LYS A 135 24.00 -13.25 0.79
CA LYS A 135 23.90 -11.87 0.31
C LYS A 135 23.80 -11.78 -1.22
N LYS A 136 24.57 -12.61 -1.95
CA LYS A 136 24.47 -12.71 -3.41
C LYS A 136 23.11 -13.24 -3.86
N LEU A 137 22.53 -14.18 -3.13
CA LEU A 137 21.21 -14.74 -3.43
C LEU A 137 20.09 -13.72 -3.19
N ILE A 138 20.11 -12.99 -2.07
CA ILE A 138 19.14 -11.93 -1.75
C ILE A 138 19.19 -10.82 -2.80
N ARG A 139 20.40 -10.42 -3.23
CA ARG A 139 20.58 -9.43 -4.31
C ARG A 139 20.00 -9.89 -5.65
N ARG A 140 19.99 -11.20 -5.91
CA ARG A 140 19.43 -11.78 -7.15
C ARG A 140 17.91 -11.94 -7.10
N VAL A 141 17.31 -12.08 -5.92
CA VAL A 141 15.85 -12.26 -5.74
C VAL A 141 15.11 -10.94 -5.58
N ILE A 142 15.78 -9.83 -5.23
CA ILE A 142 15.20 -8.48 -5.20
C ILE A 142 15.88 -7.59 -6.26
N PRO A 143 15.57 -7.75 -7.55
CA PRO A 143 16.05 -6.86 -8.60
C PRO A 143 15.26 -5.56 -8.54
N GLY A 144 15.71 -4.58 -7.73
CA GLY A 144 15.03 -3.29 -7.65
C GLY A 144 15.70 -2.19 -6.82
N LEU A 145 16.57 -2.51 -5.86
CA LEU A 145 17.22 -1.51 -4.98
C LEU A 145 18.69 -1.22 -5.36
N GLY A 146 19.15 -1.67 -6.53
CA GLY A 146 20.57 -1.75 -6.88
C GLY A 146 21.12 -0.74 -7.89
N HIS A 147 20.32 0.22 -8.38
CA HIS A 147 20.80 1.29 -9.27
C HIS A 147 20.89 2.61 -8.51
N SER A 148 21.80 2.67 -7.52
CA SER A 148 22.50 3.93 -7.30
C SER A 148 23.52 4.04 -8.41
N THR A 149 23.14 4.69 -9.50
CA THR A 149 24.06 5.23 -10.50
C THR A 149 24.97 6.24 -9.80
N ALA A 150 26.02 5.75 -9.14
CA ALA A 150 27.23 6.53 -8.98
C ALA A 150 27.88 6.55 -10.36
N SER A 151 27.57 7.57 -11.16
CA SER A 151 28.28 7.85 -12.40
C SER A 151 29.78 7.91 -12.10
N PRO A 152 30.64 7.15 -12.80
CA PRO A 152 32.05 7.47 -12.83
C PRO A 152 32.15 8.79 -13.62
N THR A 153 32.48 9.88 -12.94
CA THR A 153 33.02 11.07 -13.59
C THR A 153 34.28 10.64 -14.31
N GLN A 154 34.12 10.33 -15.60
CA GLN A 154 35.22 10.11 -16.53
C GLN A 154 36.02 11.41 -16.59
N SER A 155 37.22 11.36 -16.04
CA SER A 155 38.31 12.27 -16.32
C SER A 155 38.72 12.12 -17.79
N SER A 156 38.12 12.92 -18.66
CA SER A 156 38.63 13.17 -20.01
C SER A 156 39.14 14.62 -20.09
N ILE A 157 40.40 14.84 -19.71
CA ILE A 157 41.18 15.96 -20.25
C ILE A 157 42.27 15.32 -21.13
N VAL A 158 41.85 15.17 -22.38
CA VAL A 158 42.58 15.21 -23.64
C VAL A 158 44.08 15.48 -23.51
N VAL A 159 44.85 14.47 -23.92
CA VAL A 159 46.19 14.61 -24.52
C VAL A 159 46.01 15.34 -25.85
N THR A 160 46.59 16.54 -25.98
CA THR A 160 46.98 17.10 -27.27
C THR A 160 48.50 17.15 -27.26
N GLY A 161 49.10 16.33 -28.12
CA GLY A 161 50.53 16.39 -28.36
C GLY A 161 50.90 17.70 -29.06
N GLU A 162 52.04 18.25 -28.67
CA GLU A 162 52.79 19.15 -29.54
C GLU A 162 54.24 18.69 -29.50
N GLN A 163 54.65 18.25 -30.68
CA GLN A 163 55.95 17.81 -31.11
C GLN A 163 56.66 19.08 -31.57
N ASP A 164 57.78 19.46 -30.95
CA ASP A 164 58.93 20.04 -31.64
C ASP A 164 60.06 20.47 -30.67
N GLN A 165 61.28 20.07 -31.10
CA GLN A 165 62.64 20.43 -30.66
C GLN A 165 63.27 19.70 -29.46
#